data_AF-A0A9P8WH07-F1
#
_entry.id   AF-A0A9P8WH07-F1
#
_cell.length_a   1.000
_cell.length_b   1.000
_cell.length_c   1.000
_cell.angle_alpha   90.00
_cell.angle_beta   90.00
_cell.angle_gamma   90.00
#
_symmetry.space_group_name_H-M   'P 1'
#
loop_
_entity.id
_entity.type
_entity.pdbx_description
1 polymer ?
#
loop_
_entity_poly.entity_id
_entity_poly.type
_entity_poly.pdbx_seq_one_letter_code
_entity_poly.pdbx_strand_id
1 'polypeptide(L)'
;MMSHLHELVDARLFSVHPDTLQVRAFVPYNVLIPYNGQEATVPDNMNREALRHDYDTCCTENMGAEMPMLECIPAQRSMTPFSPKTDLPAAPTWGFDSSTNLDPAKRSRPSEPDQPRNQNIN
;
A
#
# COMPACT_ATOMS: atom_id res chain seq x y z
N MET A 1 -16.55 11.16 -28.62
CA MET A 1 -16.74 9.74 -28.27
C MET A 1 -15.42 9.22 -27.72
N MET A 2 -15.24 9.31 -26.40
CA MET A 2 -14.13 8.75 -25.60
C MET A 2 -14.68 8.29 -24.23
N SER A 3 -16.00 8.08 -24.13
CA SER A 3 -16.70 7.88 -22.85
C SER A 3 -16.20 6.65 -22.11
N HIS A 4 -15.89 5.58 -22.83
CA HIS A 4 -15.54 4.33 -22.20
C HIS A 4 -14.22 4.42 -21.41
N LEU A 5 -13.18 5.10 -21.90
CA LEU A 5 -11.93 5.23 -21.14
C LEU A 5 -12.09 6.12 -19.90
N HIS A 6 -12.87 7.19 -19.99
CA HIS A 6 -13.20 8.01 -18.82
C HIS A 6 -13.98 7.19 -17.78
N GLU A 7 -14.94 6.37 -18.21
CA GLU A 7 -15.65 5.46 -17.31
C GLU A 7 -14.70 4.47 -16.61
N LEU A 8 -13.66 3.97 -17.29
CA LEU A 8 -12.67 3.08 -16.65
C LEU A 8 -11.80 3.81 -15.61
N VAL A 9 -11.51 5.10 -15.83
CA VAL A 9 -10.82 5.96 -14.85
C VAL A 9 -11.73 6.24 -13.65
N ASP A 10 -12.98 6.63 -13.91
CA ASP A 10 -13.99 6.90 -12.89
C ASP A 10 -14.30 5.65 -12.05
N ALA A 11 -14.33 4.48 -12.71
CA ALA A 11 -14.51 3.16 -12.07
C ALA A 11 -13.21 2.60 -11.46
N ARG A 12 -12.11 3.37 -11.48
CA ARG A 12 -10.86 3.03 -10.78
C ARG A 12 -10.20 1.74 -11.27
N LEU A 13 -10.43 1.36 -12.53
CA LEU A 13 -9.87 0.15 -13.10
C LEU A 13 -8.40 0.31 -13.50
N PHE A 14 -7.98 1.55 -13.75
CA PHE A 14 -6.59 1.91 -13.95
C PHE A 14 -6.31 3.34 -13.47
N SER A 15 -5.04 3.67 -13.31
CA SER A 15 -4.56 5.05 -13.11
C SER A 15 -3.18 5.21 -13.76
N VAL A 16 -2.69 6.44 -13.88
CA VAL A 16 -1.36 6.77 -14.44
C VAL A 16 -0.47 7.31 -13.34
N HIS A 17 0.74 6.75 -13.21
CA HIS A 17 1.68 7.17 -12.18
C HIS A 17 2.11 8.64 -12.38
N PRO A 18 2.12 9.49 -11.33
CA PRO A 18 2.39 10.92 -11.49
C PRO A 18 3.81 11.22 -11.99
N ASP A 19 4.81 10.47 -11.53
CA ASP A 19 6.21 10.69 -11.90
C ASP A 19 6.63 9.95 -13.17
N THR A 20 6.40 8.63 -13.24
CA THR A 20 6.84 7.79 -14.37
C THR A 20 5.91 7.79 -15.56
N LEU A 21 4.70 8.35 -15.43
CA LEU A 21 3.64 8.32 -16.44
C LEU A 21 3.24 6.93 -16.90
N GLN A 22 3.60 5.90 -16.15
CA GLN A 22 3.22 4.54 -16.48
C GLN A 22 1.76 4.27 -16.12
N VAL A 23 1.03 3.65 -17.03
CA VAL A 23 -0.31 3.14 -16.78
C VAL A 23 -0.23 1.97 -15.81
N ARG A 24 -1.07 1.97 -14.78
CA ARG A 24 -1.24 0.87 -13.83
C ARG A 24 -2.68 0.38 -13.90
N ALA A 25 -2.87 -0.86 -14.37
CA ALA A 25 -4.14 -1.55 -14.34
C ALA A 25 -4.30 -2.29 -13.01
N PHE A 26 -5.45 -2.15 -12.37
CA PHE A 26 -5.75 -2.82 -11.10
C PHE A 26 -6.61 -4.08 -11.27
N VAL A 27 -7.22 -4.23 -12.44
CA VAL A 27 -8.10 -5.35 -12.79
C VAL A 27 -7.59 -6.00 -14.10
N PRO A 28 -7.63 -7.34 -14.23
CA PRO A 28 -7.20 -8.05 -15.44
C PRO A 28 -8.25 -7.90 -16.57
N TYR A 29 -8.51 -6.67 -16.99
CA TYR A 29 -9.43 -6.38 -18.08
C TYR A 29 -8.67 -6.39 -19.41
N ASN A 30 -9.18 -7.14 -20.39
CA ASN A 30 -8.47 -7.40 -21.66
C ASN A 30 -8.02 -6.12 -22.39
N VAL A 31 -8.78 -5.04 -22.23
CA VAL A 31 -8.45 -3.74 -22.86
C VAL A 31 -7.33 -2.99 -22.12
N LEU A 32 -7.07 -3.30 -20.84
CA LEU A 32 -6.10 -2.63 -19.99
C LEU A 32 -4.78 -3.41 -19.85
N ILE A 33 -4.83 -4.74 -19.91
CA ILE A 33 -3.66 -5.62 -19.78
C ILE A 33 -2.48 -5.20 -20.69
N PRO A 34 -2.69 -4.86 -21.98
CA PRO A 34 -1.58 -4.48 -22.87
C PRO A 34 -0.89 -3.17 -22.48
N TYR A 35 -1.59 -2.29 -21.76
CA TYR A 35 -1.10 -0.97 -21.38
C TYR A 35 -0.44 -0.96 -20.00
N ASN A 36 -0.65 -1.98 -19.17
CA ASN A 36 -0.07 -2.01 -17.83
C ASN A 36 1.46 -1.95 -17.88
N GLY A 37 2.04 -0.96 -17.20
CA GLY A 37 3.47 -0.65 -17.19
C GLY A 37 3.97 0.16 -18.38
N GLN A 38 3.11 0.45 -19.38
CA GLN A 38 3.47 1.29 -20.51
C GLN A 38 3.40 2.77 -20.13
N GLU A 39 4.34 3.56 -20.66
CA GLU A 39 4.33 5.01 -20.51
C GLU A 39 3.18 5.61 -21.32
N ALA A 40 2.30 6.36 -20.66
CA ALA A 40 1.19 7.05 -21.30
C ALA A 40 1.68 8.32 -21.99
N THR A 41 1.21 8.54 -23.22
CA THR A 41 1.36 9.85 -23.86
C THR A 41 0.39 10.84 -23.22
N VAL A 42 0.89 11.61 -22.26
CA VAL A 42 0.15 12.72 -21.65
C VAL A 42 0.67 14.08 -22.14
N PRO A 43 -0.19 15.10 -22.25
CA PRO A 43 0.24 16.46 -22.55
C PRO A 43 1.22 17.01 -21.49
N ASP A 44 2.23 17.75 -21.94
CA ASP A 44 3.26 18.35 -21.06
C ASP A 44 2.68 19.31 -20.02
N ASN A 45 1.50 19.88 -20.29
CA ASN A 45 0.80 20.81 -19.42
C ASN A 45 -0.19 20.14 -18.44
N MET A 46 -0.19 18.80 -18.34
CA MET A 46 -1.04 18.09 -17.40
C MET A 46 -0.63 18.39 -15.96
N ASN A 47 -1.61 18.72 -15.12
CA ASN A 47 -1.38 18.99 -13.71
C ASN A 47 -0.98 17.70 -12.96
N ARG A 48 0.29 17.62 -12.58
CA ARG A 48 0.85 16.48 -11.84
C ARG A 48 0.23 16.26 -10.47
N GLU A 49 -0.22 17.33 -9.82
CA GLU A 49 -0.90 17.24 -8.51
C GLU A 49 -2.26 16.55 -8.63
N ALA A 50 -3.02 16.86 -9.69
CA ALA A 50 -4.27 16.18 -9.98
C ALA A 50 -4.04 14.70 -10.29
N LEU A 51 -3.01 14.41 -11.10
CA LEU A 51 -2.64 13.03 -11.44
C LEU A 51 -2.21 12.22 -10.20
N ARG A 52 -1.46 12.84 -9.29
CA ARG A 52 -1.06 12.22 -8.01
C ARG A 52 -2.28 11.93 -7.14
N HIS A 53 -3.18 12.90 -6.98
CA HIS A 53 -4.41 12.70 -6.23
C HIS A 53 -5.27 11.55 -6.80
N ASP A 54 -5.42 11.49 -8.12
CA ASP A 54 -6.17 10.43 -8.79
C ASP A 54 -5.49 9.07 -8.61
N TYR A 55 -4.15 9.02 -8.70
CA TYR A 55 -3.37 7.83 -8.45
C TYR A 55 -3.50 7.32 -7.00
N ASP A 56 -3.35 8.21 -6.01
CA ASP A 56 -3.40 7.86 -4.58
C ASP A 56 -4.79 7.35 -4.18
N THR A 57 -5.83 8.03 -4.65
CA THR A 57 -7.22 7.65 -4.39
C THR A 57 -7.52 6.28 -5.01
N CYS A 58 -7.15 6.10 -6.28
CA CYS A 58 -7.36 4.84 -7.00
C CYS A 58 -6.58 3.68 -6.36
N CYS A 59 -5.33 3.90 -5.94
CA CYS A 59 -4.55 2.90 -5.23
C CYS A 59 -5.22 2.49 -3.92
N THR A 60 -5.66 3.46 -3.11
CA THR A 60 -6.28 3.20 -1.82
C THR A 60 -7.56 2.37 -1.97
N GLU A 61 -8.42 2.72 -2.92
CA GLU A 61 -9.66 2.00 -3.19
C GLU A 61 -9.40 0.57 -3.69
N ASN A 62 -8.42 0.39 -4.58
CA ASN A 62 -8.06 -0.95 -5.08
C ASN A 62 -7.32 -1.81 -4.04
N MET A 63 -6.63 -1.23 -3.05
CA MET A 63 -6.07 -1.99 -1.93
C MET A 63 -7.17 -2.49 -0.97
N GLY A 64 -8.29 -1.76 -0.87
CA GLY A 64 -9.46 -2.17 -0.09
C GLY A 64 -10.44 -3.05 -0.85
N ALA A 65 -10.22 -3.29 -2.14
CA ALA A 65 -11.08 -4.15 -2.94
C ALA A 65 -10.84 -5.62 -2.58
N GLU A 66 -11.92 -6.33 -2.25
CA GLU A 66 -11.89 -7.78 -2.08
C GLU A 66 -11.46 -8.41 -3.41
N MET A 67 -10.37 -9.20 -3.39
CA MET A 67 -10.03 -10.00 -4.56
C MET A 67 -11.13 -11.04 -4.77
N PRO A 68 -11.78 -11.09 -5.95
CA PRO A 68 -12.55 -12.26 -6.31
C PRO A 68 -11.60 -13.45 -6.19
N MET A 69 -11.97 -14.49 -5.44
CA MET A 69 -11.24 -15.76 -5.44
C MET A 69 -11.34 -16.35 -6.86
N LEU A 70 -10.53 -15.85 -7.78
CA LEU A 70 -10.38 -16.42 -9.09
C LEU A 70 -9.61 -17.71 -8.89
N GLU A 71 -10.33 -18.83 -8.99
CA GLU A 71 -9.79 -20.17 -8.91
C GLU A 71 -8.55 -20.25 -9.79
N CYS A 72 -7.39 -20.39 -9.14
CA CYS A 72 -6.09 -20.30 -9.77
C CYS A 72 -6.00 -21.38 -10.84
N ILE A 73 -6.00 -21.00 -12.13
CA ILE A 73 -5.43 -21.88 -13.14
C ILE A 73 -3.92 -21.84 -12.90
N PRO A 74 -3.28 -22.95 -12.49
CA PRO A 74 -1.88 -22.93 -12.16
C PRO A 74 -1.07 -22.69 -13.43
N ALA A 75 -0.58 -21.47 -13.60
CA ALA A 75 0.54 -21.22 -14.49
C ALA A 75 1.74 -21.99 -13.90
N GLN A 76 2.15 -23.08 -14.54
CA GLN A 76 3.36 -23.81 -14.21
C GLN A 76 4.58 -22.89 -14.34
N ARG A 77 4.91 -22.19 -13.27
CA ARG A 77 6.23 -21.63 -13.00
C ARG A 77 6.57 -21.88 -11.53
N SER A 78 7.01 -23.12 -11.26
CA SER A 78 7.78 -23.44 -10.06
C SER A 78 9.07 -22.63 -10.06
N MET A 79 9.12 -21.60 -9.24
CA MET A 79 10.31 -21.24 -8.47
C MET A 79 9.84 -20.72 -7.11
N THR A 80 9.65 -21.64 -6.18
CA THR A 80 9.63 -21.33 -4.75
C THR A 80 11.07 -21.09 -4.31
N PRO A 81 11.47 -19.91 -3.78
CA PRO A 81 12.53 -19.89 -2.79
C PRO A 81 11.90 -20.23 -1.44
N PHE A 82 12.67 -20.87 -0.56
CA PHE A 82 12.28 -21.33 0.78
C PHE A 82 11.62 -22.70 0.84
N SER A 83 12.43 -23.73 0.58
CA SER A 83 12.35 -24.96 1.36
C SER A 83 13.40 -24.89 2.48
N PRO A 84 13.08 -25.37 3.70
CA PRO A 84 13.94 -25.25 4.87
C PRO A 84 15.03 -26.33 4.81
N LYS A 85 16.29 -25.94 4.96
CA LYS A 85 17.37 -26.86 5.31
C LYS A 85 18.14 -26.28 6.48
N THR A 86 17.88 -26.88 7.63
CA THR A 86 18.65 -26.78 8.87
C THR A 86 20.10 -27.17 8.63
N ASP A 87 21.05 -26.27 8.94
CA ASP A 87 22.29 -26.56 9.67
C ASP A 87 23.11 -25.27 9.79
N LEU A 88 22.99 -24.56 10.92
CA LEU A 88 23.91 -23.49 11.31
C LEU A 88 24.32 -23.68 12.78
N PRO A 89 25.61 -23.50 13.12
CA PRO A 89 26.13 -23.65 14.48
C PRO A 89 25.73 -22.46 15.38
N ALA A 90 25.72 -22.73 16.68
CA ALA A 90 25.22 -21.86 17.75
C ALA A 90 25.73 -20.41 17.70
N ALA A 91 24.78 -19.45 17.74
CA ALA A 91 25.03 -18.05 18.05
C ALA A 91 24.46 -17.70 19.45
N PRO A 92 25.11 -16.82 20.22
CA PRO A 92 24.85 -16.64 21.65
C PRO A 92 23.56 -15.87 21.95
N THR A 93 22.86 -16.36 22.98
CA THR A 93 21.65 -15.83 23.59
C THR A 93 21.80 -14.41 24.12
N TRP A 94 21.06 -13.43 23.58
CA TRP A 94 20.68 -12.20 24.30
C TRP A 94 19.20 -11.86 24.05
N GLY A 95 18.34 -12.39 24.92
CA GLY A 95 17.12 -11.75 25.44
C GLY A 95 15.99 -11.39 24.47
N PHE A 96 15.23 -12.38 24.01
CA PHE A 96 13.80 -12.21 23.76
C PHE A 96 13.04 -13.18 24.67
N ASP A 97 12.49 -12.66 25.74
CA ASP A 97 11.45 -13.27 26.54
C ASP A 97 10.48 -12.15 26.94
N SER A 98 9.18 -12.35 27.05
CA SER A 98 8.31 -13.43 26.66
C SER A 98 6.89 -12.83 26.66
N SER A 99 6.01 -13.45 25.89
CA SER A 99 4.55 -13.37 26.00
C SER A 99 4.04 -13.05 27.41
N THR A 100 3.02 -12.20 27.52
CA THR A 100 1.78 -12.55 28.26
C THR A 100 0.67 -11.50 28.08
N ASN A 101 -0.50 -12.00 27.69
CA ASN A 101 -1.84 -11.65 28.19
C ASN A 101 -2.42 -10.23 28.02
N LEU A 102 -3.38 -10.14 27.09
CA LEU A 102 -4.71 -9.53 27.19
C LEU A 102 -5.05 -8.71 28.46
N ASP A 103 -5.16 -7.38 28.35
CA ASP A 103 -6.15 -6.52 29.05
C ASP A 103 -6.19 -5.08 28.45
N PRO A 104 -7.31 -4.59 27.89
CA PRO A 104 -7.41 -3.22 27.36
C PRO A 104 -7.57 -2.10 28.43
N ALA A 105 -7.66 -2.41 29.72
CA ALA A 105 -8.10 -1.45 30.74
C ALA A 105 -7.00 -0.57 31.40
N LYS A 106 -5.76 -0.55 30.92
CA LYS A 106 -4.68 0.28 31.50
C LYS A 106 -3.99 1.19 30.48
N ARG A 107 -4.73 2.08 29.82
CA ARG A 107 -4.13 3.23 29.14
C ARG A 107 -3.85 4.34 30.18
N SER A 108 -2.70 4.26 30.83
CA SER A 108 -2.20 5.36 31.67
C SER A 108 -1.83 6.55 30.77
N ARG A 109 -2.31 7.74 31.13
CA ARG A 109 -2.09 9.01 30.43
C ARG A 109 -0.59 9.31 30.27
N PRO A 110 -0.16 9.89 29.13
CA PRO A 110 1.15 10.55 29.06
C PRO A 110 1.18 11.78 29.97
N SER A 111 2.20 11.83 30.81
CA SER A 111 2.55 12.91 31.74
C SER A 111 2.95 14.21 31.02
N GLU A 112 2.39 15.34 31.46
CA GLU A 112 2.82 16.70 31.11
C GLU A 112 4.26 16.97 31.57
N PRO A 113 5.06 17.73 30.81
CA PRO A 113 6.34 18.23 31.28
C PRO A 113 6.16 19.43 32.23
N ASP A 114 6.91 19.35 33.32
CA ASP A 114 7.13 20.29 34.43
C ASP A 114 7.24 21.77 34.00
N GLN A 115 6.40 22.65 34.58
CA GLN A 115 6.57 24.10 34.51
C GLN A 115 6.83 24.66 35.93
N PRO A 116 7.97 25.32 36.19
CA PRO A 116 8.31 25.78 37.53
C PRO A 116 7.46 26.97 37.97
N ARG A 117 6.97 26.81 39.19
CA ARG A 117 6.07 27.65 39.97
C ARG A 117 6.82 28.88 40.51
N ASN A 118 6.56 30.07 39.99
CA ASN A 118 6.94 31.31 40.66
C ASN A 118 5.74 31.91 41.38
N GLN A 119 5.84 31.87 42.71
CA GLN A 119 4.95 32.50 43.68
C GLN A 119 5.29 33.99 43.73
N ASN A 120 4.29 34.87 43.72
CA ASN A 120 4.34 36.00 44.65
C ASN A 120 2.95 36.50 45.01
N ILE A 121 2.81 36.73 46.31
CA ILE A 121 1.61 37.07 47.06
C ILE A 121 1.72 38.56 47.36
N ASN A 122 0.68 39.33 47.05
CA ASN A 122 0.09 40.38 47.90
C ASN A 122 -1.14 40.99 47.23
#